data_AF-A0A0F4QXA7-F1
#
_entry.id   AF-A0A0F4QXA7-F1
#
_cell.length_a   1.000
_cell.length_b   1.000
_cell.length_c   1.000
_cell.angle_alpha   90.00
_cell.angle_beta   90.00
_cell.angle_gamma   90.00
#
_symmetry.space_group_name_H-M   'P 1'
#
loop_
_entity.id
_entity.type
_entity.pdbx_description
1 polymer ?
#
loop_
_entity_poly.entity_id
_entity_poly.type
_entity_poly.pdbx_seq_one_letter_code
_entity_poly.pdbx_strand_id
1 'polypeptide(L)'
;MSNLNASLDNDIKTLYKHSRFLRKIAWIVELIVVFIGLCISVSLLVDGDNLVSKLTLSAPFVMISLVELTKIPFVIGLWNAKKSFLMYLIIISFLCIITFETLLNGFERAFSSINNQINLNEISIGEIENKIQVNEENILLALEDYQSKTQSINVSRDVIAKNFDEKFASAAQTNKNLSKEASGLKIQLDTAREELIQLKVEKSDLLKELSEKKEERFQTVLTRSQDSVNLAQQERTRLLDKIESLRAEKDVAVEESNFFTSNQVKREYDEKIRYAEDQLANINDKTITGEEKTLDVKSVEFLDSYYADLLNLKQDMISQKQENIDYINDRYVKAISASDSSLSAHKAKLEKEKNTALGRLNQQLSSINKAFAEQKRYINDLKKENNQLRFDIRVVESETNTLALSNQIYRMASYVDNVTHYKEIKKDTLTLVGLIWFGSLAFIGSITGIALTLSGLHLNRLAGRKEEAKAKALLANEPTSAT
;
A
#
# COMPACT_ATOMS: atom_id res chain seq x y z
N MET A 1 -49.48 -71.33 69.77
CA MET A 1 -48.06 -70.94 69.98
C MET A 1 -47.12 -71.40 68.86
N SER A 2 -47.40 -72.47 68.11
CA SER A 2 -46.51 -72.99 67.04
C SER A 2 -46.30 -72.03 65.85
N ASN A 3 -47.36 -71.39 65.35
CA ASN A 3 -47.27 -70.48 64.19
C ASN A 3 -46.51 -69.18 64.48
N LEU A 4 -46.59 -68.67 65.71
CA LEU A 4 -45.85 -67.47 66.12
C LEU A 4 -44.33 -67.75 66.21
N ASN A 5 -43.97 -68.94 66.72
CA ASN A 5 -42.57 -69.37 66.84
C ASN A 5 -41.93 -69.65 65.48
N ALA A 6 -42.69 -70.17 64.51
CA ALA A 6 -42.22 -70.39 63.14
C ALA A 6 -41.98 -69.07 62.38
N SER A 7 -42.88 -68.09 62.54
CA SER A 7 -42.71 -66.74 61.96
C SER A 7 -41.47 -66.04 62.51
N LEU A 8 -41.28 -66.08 63.83
CA LEU A 8 -40.12 -65.44 64.49
C LEU A 8 -38.79 -66.10 64.09
N ASP A 9 -38.78 -67.42 63.88
CA ASP A 9 -37.59 -68.15 63.42
C ASP A 9 -37.20 -67.79 61.98
N ASN A 10 -38.20 -67.60 61.11
CA ASN A 10 -37.98 -67.13 59.75
C ASN A 10 -37.44 -65.70 59.73
N ASP A 11 -37.97 -64.82 60.59
CA ASP A 11 -37.49 -63.43 60.72
C ASP A 11 -36.04 -63.33 61.23
N ILE A 12 -35.64 -64.19 62.18
CA ILE A 12 -34.25 -64.22 62.68
C ILE A 12 -33.31 -64.73 61.57
N LYS A 13 -33.70 -65.80 60.86
CA LYS A 13 -32.92 -66.36 59.73
C LYS A 13 -32.76 -65.37 58.58
N THR A 14 -33.81 -64.63 58.23
CA THR A 14 -33.75 -63.59 57.18
C THR A 14 -32.82 -62.45 57.59
N LEU A 15 -32.88 -61.97 58.84
CA LEU A 15 -31.96 -60.93 59.35
C LEU A 15 -30.48 -61.36 59.27
N TYR A 16 -30.14 -62.59 59.67
CA TYR A 16 -28.77 -63.12 59.52
C TYR A 16 -28.35 -63.26 58.05
N LYS A 17 -29.27 -63.63 57.15
CA LYS A 17 -29.01 -63.73 55.72
C LYS A 17 -28.72 -62.35 55.12
N HIS A 18 -29.54 -61.35 55.40
CA HIS A 18 -29.33 -59.96 54.94
C HIS A 18 -28.06 -59.35 55.54
N SER A 19 -27.78 -59.58 56.82
CA SER A 19 -26.54 -59.14 57.47
C SER A 19 -25.28 -59.67 56.76
N ARG A 20 -25.23 -60.99 56.50
CA ARG A 20 -24.11 -61.61 55.80
C ARG A 20 -24.01 -61.12 54.36
N PHE A 21 -25.13 -60.89 53.69
CA PHE A 21 -25.17 -60.37 52.33
C PHE A 21 -24.60 -58.95 52.24
N LEU A 22 -25.03 -58.02 53.09
CA LEU A 22 -24.52 -56.64 53.12
C LEU A 22 -23.01 -56.59 53.38
N ARG A 23 -22.50 -57.42 54.29
CA ARG A 23 -21.05 -57.52 54.57
C ARG A 23 -20.26 -58.07 53.38
N LYS A 24 -20.83 -59.00 52.60
CA LYS A 24 -20.20 -59.50 51.37
C LYS A 24 -20.17 -58.42 50.28
N ILE A 25 -21.27 -57.69 50.11
CA ILE A 25 -21.32 -56.58 49.14
C ILE A 25 -20.32 -55.48 49.53
N ALA A 26 -20.21 -55.14 50.82
CA ALA A 26 -19.24 -54.15 51.28
C ALA A 26 -17.81 -54.50 50.83
N TRP A 27 -17.40 -55.76 51.01
CA TRP A 27 -16.09 -56.25 50.54
C TRP A 27 -15.94 -56.22 49.03
N ILE A 28 -16.97 -56.55 48.26
CA ILE A 28 -16.94 -56.50 46.80
C ILE A 28 -16.76 -55.06 46.33
N VAL A 29 -17.51 -54.11 46.89
CA VAL A 29 -17.43 -52.68 46.53
C VAL A 29 -16.04 -52.14 46.86
N GLU A 30 -15.50 -52.41 48.05
CA GLU A 30 -14.15 -51.96 48.43
C GLU A 30 -13.08 -52.56 47.51
N LEU A 31 -13.17 -53.85 47.16
CA LEU A 31 -12.21 -54.47 46.22
C LEU A 31 -12.26 -53.84 44.82
N ILE A 32 -13.44 -53.43 44.34
CA ILE A 32 -13.58 -52.73 43.07
C ILE A 32 -12.92 -51.34 43.15
N VAL A 33 -13.12 -50.60 44.24
CA VAL A 33 -12.49 -49.29 44.43
C VAL A 33 -10.97 -49.40 44.53
N VAL A 34 -10.47 -50.39 45.28
CA VAL A 34 -9.03 -50.73 45.34
C VAL A 34 -8.48 -51.04 43.96
N PHE A 35 -9.19 -51.86 43.17
CA PHE A 35 -8.76 -52.20 41.82
C PHE A 35 -8.71 -50.98 40.89
N ILE A 36 -9.74 -50.13 40.92
CA ILE A 36 -9.79 -48.88 40.13
C ILE A 36 -8.65 -47.94 40.54
N GLY A 37 -8.41 -47.79 41.85
CA GLY A 37 -7.31 -46.98 42.37
C GLY A 37 -5.95 -47.47 41.86
N LEU A 38 -5.70 -48.78 41.89
CA LEU A 38 -4.47 -49.37 41.33
C LEU A 38 -4.37 -49.20 39.81
N CYS A 39 -5.46 -49.35 39.06
CA CYS A 39 -5.46 -49.13 37.61
C CYS A 39 -5.13 -47.68 37.24
N ILE A 40 -5.72 -46.70 37.94
CA ILE A 40 -5.42 -45.27 37.72
C ILE A 40 -3.96 -44.99 38.06
N SER A 41 -3.46 -45.56 39.16
CA SER A 41 -2.06 -45.45 39.56
C SER A 41 -1.11 -45.95 38.46
N VAL A 42 -1.37 -47.14 37.89
CA VAL A 42 -0.58 -47.70 36.78
C VAL A 42 -0.69 -46.85 35.52
N SER A 43 -1.88 -46.37 35.17
CA SER A 43 -2.08 -45.51 33.99
C SER A 43 -1.22 -44.25 34.04
N LEU A 44 -1.11 -43.62 35.21
CA LEU A 44 -0.27 -42.42 35.40
C LEU A 44 1.24 -42.73 35.37
N LEU A 45 1.64 -43.99 35.61
CA LEU A 45 3.04 -44.42 35.53
C LEU A 45 3.50 -44.68 34.08
N VAL A 46 2.60 -44.87 33.11
CA VAL A 46 2.99 -45.20 31.73
C VAL A 46 3.38 -43.94 30.94
N ASP A 47 2.83 -42.78 31.26
CA ASP A 47 2.79 -41.60 30.35
C ASP A 47 3.94 -40.57 30.53
N GLY A 48 5.23 -40.95 30.40
CA GLY A 48 6.37 -39.98 30.50
C GLY A 48 7.79 -40.52 30.80
N ASP A 49 8.81 -39.65 30.80
CA ASP A 49 10.22 -40.08 30.86
C ASP A 49 10.85 -40.10 32.27
N ASN A 50 10.27 -39.42 33.27
CA ASN A 50 10.84 -39.33 34.62
C ASN A 50 10.10 -40.21 35.66
N LEU A 51 10.76 -41.25 36.15
CA LEU A 51 10.19 -42.22 37.11
C LEU A 51 9.82 -41.60 38.47
N VAL A 52 10.56 -40.59 38.94
CA VAL A 52 10.35 -39.97 40.26
C VAL A 52 9.11 -39.06 40.29
N SER A 53 8.89 -38.28 39.23
CA SER A 53 7.68 -37.45 39.11
C SER A 53 6.43 -38.32 38.94
N LYS A 54 6.54 -39.41 38.17
CA LYS A 54 5.48 -40.43 38.00
C LYS A 54 5.07 -41.10 39.30
N LEU A 55 6.05 -41.52 40.12
CA LEU A 55 5.77 -42.13 41.41
C LEU A 55 5.04 -41.15 42.35
N THR A 56 5.40 -39.87 42.29
CA THR A 56 4.76 -38.82 43.11
C THR A 56 3.31 -38.56 42.69
N LEU A 57 3.00 -38.71 41.39
CA LEU A 57 1.64 -38.59 40.85
C LEU A 57 0.77 -39.82 41.14
N SER A 58 1.36 -41.02 41.13
CA SER A 58 0.62 -42.28 41.29
C SER A 58 0.50 -42.76 42.75
N ALA A 59 1.38 -42.29 43.65
CA ALA A 59 1.42 -42.66 45.06
C ALA A 59 0.11 -42.39 45.85
N PRO A 60 -0.61 -41.27 45.64
CA PRO A 60 -1.90 -41.04 46.31
C PRO A 60 -2.92 -42.14 45.99
N PHE A 61 -2.95 -42.64 44.76
CA PHE A 61 -3.88 -43.72 44.36
C PHE A 61 -3.53 -45.07 44.97
N VAL A 62 -2.24 -45.37 45.16
CA VAL A 62 -1.80 -46.54 45.93
C VAL A 62 -2.18 -46.40 47.40
N MET A 63 -1.97 -45.21 47.97
CA MET A 63 -2.35 -44.91 49.36
C MET A 63 -3.86 -45.03 49.58
N ILE A 64 -4.68 -44.48 48.66
CA ILE A 64 -6.14 -44.66 48.63
C ILE A 64 -6.45 -46.16 48.67
N SER A 65 -5.87 -46.95 47.76
CA SER A 65 -6.13 -48.39 47.68
C SER A 65 -5.81 -49.14 48.97
N LEU A 66 -4.77 -48.75 49.71
CA LEU A 66 -4.44 -49.32 51.01
C LEU A 66 -5.43 -48.91 52.12
N VAL A 67 -5.82 -47.63 52.15
CA VAL A 67 -6.81 -47.12 53.12
C VAL A 67 -8.16 -47.79 52.87
N GLU A 68 -8.59 -47.90 51.61
CA GLU A 68 -9.83 -48.56 51.22
C GLU A 68 -9.91 -50.01 51.72
N LEU A 69 -8.84 -50.78 51.55
CA LEU A 69 -8.75 -52.17 52.01
C LEU A 69 -8.83 -52.33 53.55
N THR A 70 -8.33 -51.34 54.29
CA THR A 70 -8.25 -51.42 55.77
C THR A 70 -9.52 -50.94 56.48
N LYS A 71 -10.43 -50.23 55.79
CA LYS A 71 -11.68 -49.69 56.37
C LYS A 71 -12.58 -50.76 56.99
N ILE A 72 -12.87 -51.85 56.28
CA ILE A 72 -13.81 -52.89 56.78
C ILE A 72 -13.27 -53.61 58.02
N PRO A 73 -12.02 -54.14 58.04
CA PRO A 73 -11.44 -54.73 59.24
C PRO A 73 -11.45 -53.79 60.44
N PHE A 74 -11.17 -52.51 60.21
CA PHE A 74 -11.15 -51.49 61.25
C PHE A 74 -12.53 -51.26 61.87
N VAL A 75 -13.58 -51.13 61.06
CA VAL A 75 -14.97 -50.98 61.55
C VAL A 75 -15.44 -52.20 62.35
N ILE A 76 -15.08 -53.42 61.91
CA ILE A 76 -15.41 -54.66 62.63
C ILE A 76 -14.69 -54.72 63.98
N GLY A 77 -13.40 -54.38 64.02
CA GLY A 77 -12.62 -54.32 65.26
C GLY A 77 -13.19 -53.30 66.24
N LEU A 78 -13.51 -52.10 65.74
CA LEU A 78 -14.08 -51.01 66.54
C LEU A 78 -15.48 -51.35 67.08
N TRP A 79 -16.30 -52.06 66.30
CA TRP A 79 -17.63 -52.52 66.74
C TRP A 79 -17.55 -53.49 67.94
N ASN A 80 -16.52 -54.33 67.98
CA ASN A 80 -16.33 -55.33 69.03
C ASN A 80 -15.67 -54.77 70.31
N ALA A 81 -14.90 -53.68 70.21
CA ALA A 81 -14.12 -53.11 71.32
C ALA A 81 -14.92 -52.39 72.43
N LYS A 82 -16.25 -52.23 72.26
CA LYS A 82 -17.26 -51.73 73.24
C LYS A 82 -16.71 -50.94 74.44
N LYS A 83 -16.65 -49.60 74.33
CA LYS A 83 -16.57 -48.73 75.53
C LYS A 83 -17.40 -47.45 75.48
N SER A 84 -17.60 -46.82 74.31
CA SER A 84 -18.51 -45.65 74.16
C SER A 84 -19.04 -45.50 72.72
N PHE A 85 -20.36 -45.31 72.58
CA PHE A 85 -21.01 -45.07 71.28
C PHE A 85 -20.57 -43.74 70.64
N LEU A 86 -20.32 -42.72 71.46
CA LEU A 86 -19.89 -41.42 70.96
C LEU A 86 -18.46 -41.47 70.40
N MET A 87 -17.56 -42.16 71.11
CA MET A 87 -16.17 -42.36 70.66
C MET A 87 -16.12 -43.17 69.35
N TYR A 88 -16.99 -44.17 69.22
CA TYR A 88 -17.17 -44.96 68.01
C TYR A 88 -17.52 -44.10 66.79
N LEU A 89 -18.52 -43.23 66.94
CA LEU A 89 -19.00 -42.34 65.88
C LEU A 89 -17.90 -41.34 65.46
N ILE A 90 -17.19 -40.75 66.42
CA ILE A 90 -16.09 -39.82 66.15
C ILE A 90 -14.97 -40.49 65.35
N ILE A 91 -14.55 -41.69 65.75
CA ILE A 91 -13.47 -42.43 65.05
C ILE A 91 -13.89 -42.81 63.63
N ILE A 92 -15.15 -43.23 63.42
CA ILE A 92 -15.66 -43.54 62.07
C ILE A 92 -15.76 -42.28 61.22
N SER A 93 -16.24 -41.18 61.79
CA SER A 93 -16.29 -39.89 61.09
C SER A 93 -14.90 -39.45 60.64
N PHE A 94 -13.90 -39.58 61.52
CA PHE A 94 -12.51 -39.26 61.20
C PHE A 94 -11.95 -40.16 60.09
N LEU A 95 -12.26 -41.46 60.12
CA LEU A 95 -11.90 -42.40 59.05
C LEU A 95 -12.54 -42.01 57.71
N CYS A 96 -13.82 -41.63 57.69
CA CYS A 96 -14.49 -41.14 56.48
C CYS A 96 -13.85 -39.83 55.97
N ILE A 97 -13.51 -38.90 56.86
CA ILE A 97 -12.90 -37.60 56.49
C ILE A 97 -11.52 -37.79 55.88
N ILE A 98 -10.65 -38.61 56.50
CA ILE A 98 -9.32 -38.92 55.93
C ILE A 98 -9.47 -39.59 54.56
N THR A 99 -10.40 -40.54 54.45
CA THR A 99 -10.66 -41.24 53.18
C THR A 99 -11.17 -40.28 52.11
N PHE A 100 -12.07 -39.37 52.47
CA PHE A 100 -12.57 -38.31 51.59
C PHE A 100 -11.44 -37.40 51.10
N GLU A 101 -10.61 -36.90 52.02
CA GLU A 101 -9.49 -36.01 51.68
C GLU A 101 -8.49 -36.72 50.77
N THR A 102 -8.19 -37.99 51.04
CA THR A 102 -7.26 -38.78 50.22
C THR A 102 -7.82 -38.98 48.80
N LEU A 103 -9.11 -39.33 48.66
CA LEU A 103 -9.78 -39.49 47.35
C LEU A 103 -9.84 -38.18 46.57
N LEU A 104 -10.20 -37.07 47.24
CA LEU A 104 -10.29 -35.74 46.64
C LEU A 104 -8.93 -35.29 46.09
N ASN A 105 -7.87 -35.43 46.90
CA ASN A 105 -6.50 -35.13 46.50
C ASN A 105 -6.03 -35.99 45.32
N GLY A 106 -6.45 -37.26 45.27
CA GLY A 106 -6.17 -38.15 44.15
C GLY A 106 -6.80 -37.63 42.86
N PHE A 107 -8.10 -37.34 42.89
CA PHE A 107 -8.81 -36.82 41.71
C PHE A 107 -8.28 -35.46 41.23
N GLU A 108 -7.97 -34.53 42.13
CA GLU A 108 -7.38 -33.24 41.79
C GLU A 108 -6.04 -33.41 41.05
N ARG A 109 -5.19 -34.34 41.50
CA ARG A 109 -3.91 -34.62 40.82
C ARG A 109 -4.09 -35.22 39.43
N ALA A 110 -5.01 -36.17 39.25
CA ALA A 110 -5.32 -36.70 37.93
C ALA A 110 -5.86 -35.60 36.99
N PHE A 111 -6.69 -34.71 37.50
CA PHE A 111 -7.19 -33.56 36.74
C PHE A 111 -6.08 -32.56 36.38
N SER A 112 -5.22 -32.24 37.35
CA SER A 112 -4.06 -31.37 37.14
C SER A 112 -3.11 -31.92 36.07
N SER A 113 -2.93 -33.25 36.02
CA SER A 113 -2.15 -33.91 34.95
C SER A 113 -2.74 -33.68 33.56
N ILE A 114 -4.05 -33.86 33.40
CA ILE A 114 -4.74 -33.61 32.11
C ILE A 114 -4.67 -32.12 31.76
N ASN A 115 -4.89 -31.25 32.74
CA ASN A 115 -4.80 -29.81 32.55
C ASN A 115 -3.39 -29.36 32.14
N ASN A 116 -2.35 -30.02 32.67
CA ASN A 116 -0.97 -29.77 32.28
C ASN A 116 -0.72 -30.17 30.82
N GLN A 117 -1.26 -31.30 30.33
CA GLN A 117 -1.16 -31.67 28.91
C GLN A 117 -1.81 -30.61 28.01
N ILE A 118 -2.98 -30.09 28.39
CA ILE A 118 -3.66 -29.00 27.67
C ILE A 118 -2.81 -27.72 27.67
N ASN A 119 -2.24 -27.34 28.82
CA ASN A 119 -1.36 -26.18 28.93
C ASN A 119 -0.10 -26.31 28.06
N LEU A 120 0.50 -27.50 27.98
CA LEU A 120 1.66 -27.74 27.11
C LEU A 120 1.31 -27.56 25.63
N ASN A 121 0.12 -28.02 25.21
CA ASN A 121 -0.37 -27.78 23.86
C ASN A 121 -0.64 -26.30 23.60
N GLU A 122 -1.16 -25.57 24.59
CA GLU A 122 -1.37 -24.11 24.51
C GLU A 122 -0.05 -23.33 24.38
N ILE A 123 0.97 -23.71 25.15
CA ILE A 123 2.33 -23.15 25.02
C ILE A 123 2.89 -23.44 23.62
N SER A 124 2.72 -24.67 23.12
CA SER A 124 3.17 -25.05 21.78
C SER A 124 2.49 -24.22 20.69
N ILE A 125 1.18 -23.94 20.82
CA ILE A 125 0.46 -23.03 19.92
C ILE A 125 1.07 -21.62 20.02
N GLY A 126 1.30 -21.10 21.23
CA GLY A 126 1.92 -19.79 21.42
C GLY A 126 3.32 -19.67 20.82
N GLU A 127 4.14 -20.74 20.86
CA GLU A 127 5.44 -20.78 20.18
C GLU A 127 5.31 -20.69 18.66
N ILE A 128 4.32 -21.39 18.09
CA ILE A 128 4.04 -21.35 16.66
C ILE A 128 3.50 -19.96 16.24
N GLU A 129 2.62 -19.37 17.04
CA GLU A 129 2.08 -18.01 16.81
C GLU A 129 3.20 -16.96 16.82
N ASN A 130 4.12 -17.04 17.78
CA ASN A 130 5.29 -16.16 17.83
C ASN A 130 6.16 -16.29 16.58
N LYS A 131 6.38 -17.52 16.08
CA LYS A 131 7.11 -17.73 14.81
C LYS A 131 6.39 -17.09 13.63
N ILE A 132 5.06 -17.24 13.55
CA ILE A 132 4.26 -16.59 12.51
C ILE A 132 4.39 -15.07 12.59
N GLN A 133 4.31 -14.48 13.78
CA GLN A 133 4.45 -13.04 13.98
C GLN A 133 5.83 -12.54 13.51
N VAL A 134 6.91 -13.20 13.93
CA VAL A 134 8.28 -12.86 13.49
C VAL A 134 8.41 -12.95 11.98
N ASN A 135 7.82 -13.97 11.34
CA ASN A 135 7.82 -14.10 9.89
C ASN A 135 7.02 -12.96 9.21
N GLU A 136 5.87 -12.57 9.76
CA GLU A 136 5.05 -11.46 9.25
C GLU A 136 5.77 -10.11 9.38
N GLU A 137 6.45 -9.86 10.50
CA GLU A 137 7.30 -8.68 10.71
C GLU A 137 8.45 -8.63 9.70
N ASN A 138 9.14 -9.74 9.47
CA ASN A 138 10.21 -9.84 8.47
C ASN A 138 9.71 -9.55 7.05
N ILE A 139 8.49 -9.99 6.71
CA ILE A 139 7.84 -9.69 5.42
C ILE A 139 7.54 -8.18 5.33
N LEU A 140 6.99 -7.58 6.38
CA LEU A 140 6.67 -6.16 6.42
C LEU A 140 7.92 -5.30 6.23
N LEU A 141 8.98 -5.56 6.99
CA LEU A 141 10.25 -4.83 6.92
C LEU A 141 10.86 -4.91 5.51
N ALA A 142 10.79 -6.08 4.86
CA ALA A 142 11.27 -6.26 3.49
C ALA A 142 10.49 -5.41 2.46
N LEU A 143 9.16 -5.30 2.64
CA LEU A 143 8.31 -4.49 1.76
C LEU A 143 8.53 -2.99 1.97
N GLU A 144 8.66 -2.57 3.23
CA GLU A 144 8.91 -1.17 3.60
C GLU A 144 10.27 -0.69 3.09
N ASP A 145 11.33 -1.49 3.25
CA ASP A 145 12.67 -1.18 2.72
C ASP A 145 12.64 -1.00 1.19
N TYR A 146 11.95 -1.88 0.47
CA TYR A 146 11.76 -1.76 -0.98
C TYR A 146 11.00 -0.48 -1.37
N GLN A 147 9.91 -0.18 -0.67
CA GLN A 147 9.10 1.01 -0.92
C GLN A 147 9.90 2.29 -0.66
N SER A 148 10.62 2.35 0.46
CA SER A 148 11.48 3.49 0.83
C SER A 148 12.57 3.74 -0.21
N LYS A 149 13.29 2.68 -0.63
CA LYS A 149 14.30 2.79 -1.71
C LYS A 149 13.67 3.28 -3.02
N THR A 150 12.53 2.73 -3.43
CA THR A 150 11.85 3.13 -4.67
C THR A 150 11.35 4.58 -4.62
N GLN A 151 10.80 5.00 -3.48
CA GLN A 151 10.36 6.37 -3.26
C GLN A 151 11.52 7.35 -3.32
N SER A 152 12.66 7.04 -2.69
CA SER A 152 13.87 7.88 -2.76
C SER A 152 14.36 8.10 -4.20
N ILE A 153 14.25 7.08 -5.05
CA ILE A 153 14.58 7.18 -6.48
C ILE A 153 13.60 8.07 -7.22
N ASN A 154 12.29 7.95 -6.96
CA ASN A 154 11.29 8.79 -7.59
C ASN A 154 11.47 10.26 -7.21
N VAL A 155 11.70 10.56 -5.94
CA VAL A 155 12.05 11.91 -5.48
C VAL A 155 13.31 12.42 -6.19
N SER A 156 14.34 11.58 -6.33
CA SER A 156 15.56 11.95 -7.04
C SER A 156 15.33 12.24 -8.53
N ARG A 157 14.40 11.52 -9.19
CA ARG A 157 14.00 11.81 -10.57
C ARG A 157 13.34 13.18 -10.69
N ASP A 158 12.42 13.50 -9.78
CA ASP A 158 11.72 14.79 -9.77
C ASP A 158 12.71 15.94 -9.53
N VAL A 159 13.66 15.76 -8.61
CA VAL A 159 14.74 16.72 -8.36
C VAL A 159 15.61 16.93 -9.60
N ILE A 160 15.94 15.86 -10.35
CA ILE A 160 16.69 15.99 -11.62
C ILE A 160 15.88 16.76 -12.67
N ALA A 161 14.59 16.47 -12.81
CA ALA A 161 13.72 17.18 -13.76
C ALA A 161 13.63 18.67 -13.42
N LYS A 162 13.37 18.99 -12.15
CA LYS A 162 13.31 20.38 -11.67
C LYS A 162 14.63 21.13 -11.85
N ASN A 163 15.76 20.51 -11.50
CA ASN A 163 17.08 21.10 -11.71
C ASN A 163 17.38 21.38 -13.19
N PHE A 164 16.92 20.50 -14.10
CA PHE A 164 17.04 20.73 -15.54
C PHE A 164 16.24 21.95 -15.97
N ASP A 165 14.97 22.04 -15.55
CA ASP A 165 14.08 23.15 -15.91
C ASP A 165 14.61 24.49 -15.38
N GLU A 166 15.10 24.54 -14.13
CA GLU A 166 15.69 25.74 -13.52
C GLU A 166 16.97 26.19 -14.25
N LYS A 167 17.88 25.26 -14.55
CA LYS A 167 19.12 25.56 -15.29
C LYS A 167 18.83 26.00 -16.72
N PHE A 168 17.87 25.36 -17.39
CA PHE A 168 17.48 25.72 -18.74
C PHE A 168 16.80 27.09 -18.79
N ALA A 169 15.88 27.38 -17.86
CA ALA A 169 15.25 28.69 -17.75
C ALA A 169 16.29 29.81 -17.50
N SER A 170 17.28 29.55 -16.64
CA SER A 170 18.37 30.49 -16.37
C SER A 170 19.26 30.72 -17.61
N ALA A 171 19.55 29.67 -18.37
CA ALA A 171 20.29 29.77 -19.62
C ALA A 171 19.50 30.53 -20.70
N ALA A 172 18.20 30.26 -20.84
CA ALA A 172 17.30 30.97 -21.74
C ALA A 172 17.21 32.46 -21.40
N GLN A 173 17.14 32.81 -20.12
CA GLN A 173 17.12 34.20 -19.67
C GLN A 173 18.45 34.92 -19.94
N THR A 174 19.59 34.25 -19.70
CA THR A 174 20.92 34.77 -20.06
C THR A 174 21.03 35.00 -21.57
N ASN A 175 20.53 34.06 -22.38
CA ASN A 175 20.53 34.19 -23.83
C ASN A 175 19.65 35.35 -24.31
N LYS A 176 18.49 35.56 -23.68
CA LYS A 176 17.61 36.72 -23.94
C LYS A 176 18.28 38.06 -23.59
N ASN A 177 19.14 38.09 -22.59
CA ASN A 177 19.91 39.29 -22.27
C ASN A 177 21.01 39.55 -23.30
N LEU A 178 21.69 38.52 -23.79
CA LEU A 178 22.66 38.62 -24.89
C LEU A 178 21.98 39.07 -26.20
N SER A 179 20.76 38.59 -26.47
CA SER A 179 19.99 39.03 -27.64
C SER A 179 19.50 40.48 -27.58
N LYS A 180 19.69 41.21 -26.47
CA LYS A 180 19.42 42.66 -26.42
C LYS A 180 20.31 43.43 -27.40
N GLU A 181 21.54 42.96 -27.62
CA GLU A 181 22.42 43.51 -28.66
C GLU A 181 21.82 43.31 -30.06
N ALA A 182 21.22 42.15 -30.32
CA ALA A 182 20.46 41.89 -31.56
C ALA A 182 19.21 42.77 -31.67
N SER A 183 18.54 43.11 -30.55
CA SER A 183 17.42 44.05 -30.56
C SER A 183 17.83 45.48 -30.92
N GLY A 184 19.01 45.92 -30.45
CA GLY A 184 19.59 47.21 -30.83
C GLY A 184 19.94 47.25 -32.32
N LEU A 185 20.54 46.19 -32.85
CA LEU A 185 20.80 46.04 -34.29
C LEU A 185 19.52 46.02 -35.12
N LYS A 186 18.44 45.41 -34.63
CA LYS A 186 17.14 45.42 -35.30
C LYS A 186 16.56 46.83 -35.40
N ILE A 187 16.58 47.59 -34.31
CA ILE A 187 16.11 48.99 -34.32
C ILE A 187 16.94 49.81 -35.31
N GLN A 188 18.27 49.68 -35.30
CA GLN A 188 19.15 50.35 -36.25
C GLN A 188 18.85 49.96 -37.71
N LEU A 189 18.55 48.68 -37.95
CA LEU A 189 18.18 48.18 -39.27
C LEU A 189 16.84 48.75 -39.75
N ASP A 190 15.84 48.79 -38.87
CA ASP A 190 14.51 49.33 -39.17
C ASP A 190 14.60 50.84 -39.47
N THR A 191 15.33 51.61 -38.65
CA THR A 191 15.59 53.04 -38.91
C THR A 191 16.35 53.25 -40.23
N ALA A 192 17.40 52.48 -40.50
CA ALA A 192 18.16 52.61 -41.75
C ALA A 192 17.30 52.29 -42.98
N ARG A 193 16.36 51.35 -42.88
CA ARG A 193 15.38 51.01 -43.93
C ARG A 193 14.37 52.14 -44.14
N GLU A 194 13.87 52.76 -43.08
CA GLU A 194 12.99 53.93 -43.19
C GLU A 194 13.69 55.11 -43.87
N GLU A 195 14.93 55.40 -43.49
CA GLU A 195 15.74 56.45 -44.12
C GLU A 195 16.04 56.14 -45.60
N LEU A 196 16.26 54.88 -45.96
CA LEU A 196 16.40 54.45 -47.35
C LEU A 196 15.10 54.68 -48.15
N ILE A 197 13.94 54.40 -47.54
CA ILE A 197 12.63 54.66 -48.16
C ILE A 197 12.47 56.17 -48.40
N GLN A 198 12.78 57.00 -47.41
CA GLN A 198 12.73 58.47 -47.56
C GLN A 198 13.64 58.95 -48.69
N LEU A 199 14.90 58.48 -48.76
CA LEU A 199 15.82 58.84 -49.85
C LEU A 199 15.30 58.42 -51.23
N LYS A 200 14.64 57.26 -51.32
CA LYS A 200 14.00 56.80 -52.57
C LYS A 200 12.80 57.66 -52.95
N VAL A 201 11.99 58.09 -51.98
CA VAL A 201 10.87 59.03 -52.19
C VAL A 201 11.39 60.39 -52.65
N GLU A 202 12.38 60.97 -51.96
CA GLU A 202 13.00 62.24 -52.36
C GLU A 202 13.59 62.19 -53.78
N LYS A 203 14.23 61.07 -54.14
CA LYS A 203 14.71 60.86 -55.51
C LYS A 203 13.55 60.82 -56.52
N SER A 204 12.44 60.18 -56.17
CA SER A 204 11.23 60.15 -57.00
C SER A 204 10.61 61.55 -57.16
N ASP A 205 10.59 62.33 -56.10
CA ASP A 205 10.08 63.71 -56.12
C ASP A 205 10.95 64.63 -56.98
N LEU A 206 12.28 64.47 -56.92
CA LEU A 206 13.21 65.20 -57.79
C LEU A 206 13.02 64.85 -59.28
N LEU A 207 12.75 63.58 -59.59
CA LEU A 207 12.41 63.16 -60.96
C LEU A 207 11.10 63.78 -61.43
N LYS A 208 10.11 63.87 -60.52
CA LYS A 208 8.83 64.53 -60.81
C LYS A 208 9.01 66.03 -61.03
N GLU A 209 9.75 66.72 -60.17
CA GLU A 209 10.06 68.16 -60.32
C GLU A 209 10.82 68.44 -61.62
N LEU A 210 11.79 67.59 -61.98
CA LEU A 210 12.48 67.66 -63.27
C LEU A 210 11.47 67.55 -64.43
N SER A 211 10.55 66.59 -64.37
CA SER A 211 9.54 66.41 -65.40
C SER A 211 8.58 67.61 -65.52
N GLU A 212 8.19 68.21 -64.39
CA GLU A 212 7.32 69.39 -64.35
C GLU A 212 8.02 70.64 -64.87
N LYS A 213 9.28 70.87 -64.51
CA LYS A 213 10.07 72.02 -65.02
C LYS A 213 10.36 71.89 -66.51
N LYS A 214 10.65 70.68 -66.99
CA LYS A 214 10.73 70.41 -68.43
C LYS A 214 9.41 70.73 -69.13
N GLU A 215 8.29 70.42 -68.49
CA GLU A 215 6.97 70.72 -69.04
C GLU A 215 6.66 72.22 -69.08
N GLU A 216 6.93 72.95 -68.00
CA GLU A 216 6.74 74.41 -67.96
C GLU A 216 7.56 75.11 -69.05
N ARG A 217 8.81 74.66 -69.25
CA ARG A 217 9.69 75.17 -70.31
C ARG A 217 9.15 74.84 -71.68
N PHE A 218 8.74 73.59 -71.91
CA PHE A 218 8.10 73.18 -73.17
C PHE A 218 6.89 74.08 -73.49
N GLN A 219 5.97 74.29 -72.55
CA GLN A 219 4.80 75.18 -72.71
C GLN A 219 5.18 76.65 -72.98
N THR A 220 6.27 77.13 -72.39
CA THR A 220 6.80 78.49 -72.64
C THR A 220 7.40 78.63 -74.05
N VAL A 221 8.07 77.60 -74.56
CA VAL A 221 8.57 77.57 -75.95
C VAL A 221 7.41 77.52 -76.95
N LEU A 222 6.36 76.77 -76.63
CA LEU A 222 5.14 76.63 -77.43
C LEU A 222 4.36 77.94 -77.60
N THR A 223 4.15 78.69 -76.52
CA THR A 223 3.42 79.97 -76.56
C THR A 223 4.13 81.05 -77.39
N ARG A 224 5.41 80.86 -77.73
CA ARG A 224 6.21 81.76 -78.58
C ARG A 224 6.32 81.30 -80.05
N SER A 225 5.67 80.21 -80.47
CA SER A 225 5.85 79.62 -81.81
C SER A 225 4.50 79.20 -82.40
N GLN A 226 3.93 80.01 -83.30
CA GLN A 226 2.51 79.91 -83.65
C GLN A 226 2.15 78.97 -84.81
N ASP A 227 3.09 78.40 -85.57
CA ASP A 227 2.73 77.75 -86.86
C ASP A 227 3.27 76.33 -87.15
N SER A 228 3.82 75.58 -86.18
CA SER A 228 4.37 74.24 -86.49
C SER A 228 4.21 73.14 -85.40
N VAL A 229 3.24 73.26 -84.47
CA VAL A 229 3.23 72.42 -83.26
C VAL A 229 1.90 71.69 -82.94
N ASN A 230 1.14 71.23 -83.94
CA ASN A 230 -0.08 70.44 -83.67
C ASN A 230 0.19 68.91 -83.59
N LEU A 231 1.14 68.40 -84.39
CA LEU A 231 1.44 66.96 -84.44
C LEU A 231 2.27 66.48 -83.23
N ALA A 232 3.26 67.27 -82.81
CA ALA A 232 4.06 66.98 -81.63
C ALA A 232 3.21 67.02 -80.34
N GLN A 233 2.21 67.89 -80.26
CA GLN A 233 1.29 67.96 -79.12
C GLN A 233 0.38 66.73 -79.02
N GLN A 234 -0.12 66.21 -80.14
CA GLN A 234 -0.93 64.98 -80.14
C GLN A 234 -0.12 63.73 -79.75
N GLU A 235 1.07 63.53 -80.34
CA GLU A 235 1.93 62.40 -79.96
C GLU A 235 2.40 62.52 -78.50
N ARG A 236 2.60 63.75 -78.01
CA ARG A 236 2.96 64.00 -76.62
C ARG A 236 1.84 63.69 -75.63
N THR A 237 0.63 64.20 -75.85
CA THR A 237 -0.53 63.89 -75.00
C THR A 237 -0.76 62.38 -74.95
N ARG A 238 -0.63 61.71 -76.10
CA ARG A 238 -0.71 60.25 -76.19
C ARG A 238 0.37 59.55 -75.34
N LEU A 239 1.61 60.03 -75.34
CA LEU A 239 2.68 59.45 -74.52
C LEU A 239 2.49 59.70 -73.03
N LEU A 240 1.97 60.86 -72.63
CA LEU A 240 1.62 61.14 -71.23
C LEU A 240 0.49 60.22 -70.74
N ASP A 241 -0.59 60.10 -71.51
CA ASP A 241 -1.69 59.18 -71.22
C ASP A 241 -1.18 57.72 -71.18
N LYS A 242 -0.18 57.40 -72.03
CA LYS A 242 0.44 56.08 -72.02
C LYS A 242 1.30 55.83 -70.78
N ILE A 243 2.03 56.83 -70.29
CA ILE A 243 2.81 56.73 -69.05
C ILE A 243 1.87 56.61 -67.86
N GLU A 244 0.80 57.40 -67.80
CA GLU A 244 -0.18 57.36 -66.71
C GLU A 244 -0.89 55.99 -66.66
N SER A 245 -1.35 55.47 -67.81
CA SER A 245 -1.92 54.13 -67.90
C SER A 245 -0.92 53.04 -67.50
N LEU A 246 0.35 53.12 -67.94
CA LEU A 246 1.37 52.15 -67.55
C LEU A 246 1.68 52.19 -66.04
N ARG A 247 1.59 53.35 -65.39
CA ARG A 247 1.76 53.48 -63.93
C ARG A 247 0.58 52.86 -63.19
N ALA A 248 -0.66 53.13 -63.63
CA ALA A 248 -1.85 52.51 -63.06
C ALA A 248 -1.87 50.98 -63.25
N GLU A 249 -1.50 50.49 -64.44
CA GLU A 249 -1.39 49.06 -64.73
C GLU A 249 -0.29 48.39 -63.89
N LYS A 250 0.83 49.07 -63.66
CA LYS A 250 1.91 48.58 -62.81
C LYS A 250 1.45 48.37 -61.38
N ASP A 251 0.71 49.32 -60.81
CA ASP A 251 0.25 49.23 -59.42
C ASP A 251 -0.69 48.02 -59.24
N VAL A 252 -1.63 47.83 -60.17
CA VAL A 252 -2.51 46.65 -60.20
C VAL A 252 -1.73 45.36 -60.40
N ALA A 253 -0.79 45.32 -61.36
CA ALA A 253 -0.01 44.12 -61.66
C ALA A 253 0.95 43.72 -60.53
N VAL A 254 1.44 44.69 -59.75
CA VAL A 254 2.26 44.42 -58.56
C VAL A 254 1.40 43.87 -57.42
N GLU A 255 0.17 44.39 -57.25
CA GLU A 255 -0.78 43.93 -56.23
C GLU A 255 -1.30 42.51 -56.50
N GLU A 256 -1.51 42.14 -57.77
CA GLU A 256 -1.93 40.80 -58.19
C GLU A 256 -0.80 39.76 -58.25
N SER A 257 0.46 40.19 -58.10
CA SER A 257 1.63 39.31 -58.25
C SER A 257 2.04 38.62 -56.94
N ASN A 258 2.44 37.35 -57.04
CA ASN A 258 2.98 36.61 -55.89
C ASN A 258 4.35 37.17 -55.46
N PHE A 259 4.72 36.95 -54.18
CA PHE A 259 5.98 37.42 -53.57
C PHE A 259 7.24 37.13 -54.41
N PHE A 260 7.27 36.03 -55.16
CA PHE A 260 8.41 35.63 -56.00
C PHE A 260 8.45 36.30 -57.39
N THR A 261 7.33 36.85 -57.87
CA THR A 261 7.22 37.42 -59.23
C THR A 261 7.07 38.94 -59.23
N SER A 262 6.73 39.56 -58.09
CA SER A 262 6.46 41.01 -58.01
C SER A 262 7.66 41.87 -58.42
N ASN A 263 8.88 41.46 -58.07
CA ASN A 263 10.11 42.17 -58.45
C ASN A 263 10.36 42.13 -59.97
N GLN A 264 10.01 41.03 -60.64
CA GLN A 264 10.16 40.91 -62.08
C GLN A 264 9.11 41.75 -62.83
N VAL A 265 7.85 41.70 -62.38
CA VAL A 265 6.75 42.50 -62.92
C VAL A 265 7.04 43.99 -62.77
N LYS A 266 7.51 44.41 -61.59
CA LYS A 266 7.89 45.81 -61.33
C LYS A 266 8.97 46.30 -62.29
N ARG A 267 10.02 45.51 -62.52
CA ARG A 267 11.10 45.87 -63.45
C ARG A 267 10.61 46.00 -64.89
N GLU A 268 9.74 45.10 -65.33
CA GLU A 268 9.18 45.13 -66.70
C GLU A 268 8.33 46.38 -66.94
N TYR A 269 7.48 46.76 -65.99
CA TYR A 269 6.70 47.99 -66.09
C TYR A 269 7.58 49.25 -65.96
N ASP A 270 8.59 49.23 -65.10
CA ASP A 270 9.57 50.32 -64.99
C ASP A 270 10.32 50.52 -66.32
N GLU A 271 10.70 49.45 -67.03
CA GLU A 271 11.32 49.52 -68.35
C GLU A 271 10.36 50.10 -69.41
N LYS A 272 9.08 49.70 -69.40
CA LYS A 272 8.06 50.24 -70.33
C LYS A 272 7.78 51.72 -70.08
N ILE A 273 7.68 52.12 -68.81
CA ILE A 273 7.51 53.52 -68.42
C ILE A 273 8.73 54.33 -68.87
N ARG A 274 9.94 53.82 -68.61
CA ARG A 274 11.19 54.48 -69.02
C ARG A 274 11.28 54.65 -70.54
N TYR A 275 10.86 53.64 -71.31
CA TYR A 275 10.81 53.74 -72.77
C TYR A 275 9.84 54.84 -73.23
N ALA A 276 8.65 54.91 -72.63
CA ALA A 276 7.68 55.96 -72.94
C ALA A 276 8.17 57.35 -72.49
N GLU A 277 8.83 57.45 -71.34
CA GLU A 277 9.49 58.66 -70.84
C GLU A 277 10.65 59.10 -71.75
N ASP A 278 11.44 58.18 -72.30
CA ASP A 278 12.51 58.48 -73.27
C ASP A 278 11.95 58.98 -74.60
N GLN A 279 10.84 58.40 -75.09
CA GLN A 279 10.14 58.91 -76.27
C GLN A 279 9.59 60.32 -76.03
N LEU A 280 9.02 60.55 -74.85
CA LEU A 280 8.52 61.86 -74.43
C LEU A 280 9.66 62.89 -74.33
N ALA A 281 10.79 62.50 -73.75
CA ALA A 281 11.98 63.32 -73.65
C ALA A 281 12.53 63.70 -75.04
N ASN A 282 12.56 62.76 -75.99
CA ASN A 282 13.00 62.98 -77.36
C ASN A 282 12.07 63.95 -78.13
N ILE A 283 10.76 63.89 -77.87
CA ILE A 283 9.80 64.86 -78.44
C ILE A 283 9.97 66.24 -77.82
N ASN A 284 10.13 66.34 -76.49
CA ASN A 284 10.39 67.60 -75.81
C ASN A 284 11.70 68.23 -76.30
N ASP A 285 12.78 67.45 -76.38
CA ASP A 285 14.11 67.91 -76.81
C ASP A 285 14.09 68.41 -78.26
N LYS A 286 13.56 67.61 -79.21
CA LYS A 286 13.45 68.00 -80.63
C LYS A 286 12.58 69.23 -80.89
N THR A 287 11.54 69.45 -80.07
CA THR A 287 10.64 70.60 -80.23
C THR A 287 11.26 71.88 -79.65
N ILE A 288 12.11 71.74 -78.62
CA ILE A 288 12.86 72.86 -78.02
C ILE A 288 14.07 73.26 -78.88
N THR A 289 14.67 72.32 -79.64
CA THR A 289 15.91 72.53 -80.41
C THR A 289 15.72 72.91 -81.90
N GLY A 290 14.52 73.29 -82.33
CA GLY A 290 14.27 73.76 -83.71
C GLY A 290 15.17 74.95 -84.10
N GLU A 291 15.64 74.97 -85.35
CA GLU A 291 16.83 75.65 -85.93
C GLU A 291 17.11 77.15 -85.63
N GLU A 292 16.39 77.84 -84.74
CA GLU A 292 16.57 79.28 -84.52
C GLU A 292 16.48 79.78 -83.05
N LYS A 293 16.84 78.99 -82.02
CA LYS A 293 16.79 79.45 -80.61
C LYS A 293 17.93 78.93 -79.71
N THR A 294 19.11 79.56 -79.76
CA THR A 294 20.31 79.18 -78.99
C THR A 294 20.28 79.51 -77.48
N LEU A 295 19.33 80.33 -77.02
CA LEU A 295 19.19 80.73 -75.60
C LEU A 295 18.38 79.74 -74.76
N ASP A 296 17.37 79.07 -75.34
CA ASP A 296 16.53 78.10 -74.60
C ASP A 296 17.24 76.74 -74.44
N VAL A 297 17.97 76.29 -75.48
CA VAL A 297 18.74 75.03 -75.47
C VAL A 297 19.78 74.99 -74.34
N LYS A 298 20.53 76.08 -74.13
CA LYS A 298 21.51 76.16 -73.03
C LYS A 298 20.86 76.12 -71.65
N SER A 299 19.60 76.54 -71.51
CA SER A 299 18.89 76.53 -70.24
C SER A 299 18.30 75.16 -69.89
N VAL A 300 17.92 74.38 -70.90
CA VAL A 300 17.44 72.99 -70.75
C VAL A 300 18.60 72.04 -70.50
N GLU A 301 19.73 72.21 -71.20
CA GLU A 301 20.97 71.47 -70.95
C GLU A 301 21.56 71.79 -69.56
N PHE A 302 21.42 73.04 -69.10
CA PHE A 302 21.74 73.41 -67.72
C PHE A 302 20.81 72.75 -66.70
N LEU A 303 19.50 72.66 -66.98
CA LEU A 303 18.53 71.96 -66.12
C LEU A 303 18.84 70.46 -66.05
N ASP A 304 19.16 69.83 -67.17
CA ASP A 304 19.51 68.41 -67.22
C ASP A 304 20.81 68.09 -66.52
N SER A 305 21.85 68.90 -66.71
CA SER A 305 23.10 68.73 -65.95
C SER A 305 22.91 68.96 -64.45
N TYR A 306 22.18 70.00 -64.05
CA TYR A 306 21.89 70.28 -62.63
C TYR A 306 21.12 69.15 -61.94
N TYR A 307 20.05 68.65 -62.55
CA TYR A 307 19.28 67.53 -61.97
C TYR A 307 20.01 66.20 -62.10
N ALA A 308 20.83 65.98 -63.14
CA ALA A 308 21.66 64.78 -63.25
C ALA A 308 22.67 64.68 -62.09
N ASP A 309 23.34 65.78 -61.74
CA ASP A 309 24.26 65.81 -60.60
C ASP A 309 23.53 65.54 -59.27
N LEU A 310 22.34 66.11 -59.09
CA LEU A 310 21.53 65.95 -57.87
C LEU A 310 20.95 64.52 -57.76
N LEU A 311 20.55 63.92 -58.88
CA LEU A 311 20.07 62.54 -58.97
C LEU A 311 21.21 61.53 -58.77
N ASN A 312 22.41 61.80 -59.30
CA ASN A 312 23.60 61.00 -59.08
C ASN A 312 24.01 61.05 -57.60
N LEU A 313 24.04 62.23 -56.99
CA LEU A 313 24.27 62.38 -55.54
C LEU A 313 23.25 61.58 -54.71
N LYS A 314 21.96 61.66 -55.04
CA LYS A 314 20.90 60.88 -54.37
C LYS A 314 21.08 59.37 -54.60
N GLN A 315 21.49 58.96 -55.79
CA GLN A 315 21.77 57.57 -56.11
C GLN A 315 22.98 57.04 -55.33
N ASP A 316 24.03 57.83 -55.19
CA ASP A 316 25.21 57.49 -54.38
C ASP A 316 24.84 57.37 -52.90
N MET A 317 24.04 58.29 -52.37
CA MET A 317 23.52 58.19 -51.00
C MET A 317 22.65 56.94 -50.80
N ILE A 318 21.80 56.59 -51.77
CA ILE A 318 21.02 55.34 -51.74
C ILE A 318 21.94 54.12 -51.74
N SER A 319 22.99 54.11 -52.57
CA SER A 319 23.96 53.01 -52.64
C SER A 319 24.70 52.83 -51.33
N GLN A 320 25.25 53.92 -50.77
CA GLN A 320 25.93 53.89 -49.47
C GLN A 320 25.00 53.43 -48.34
N LYS A 321 23.73 53.87 -48.36
CA LYS A 321 22.75 53.46 -47.36
C LYS A 321 22.38 51.98 -47.51
N GLN A 322 22.29 51.47 -48.74
CA GLN A 322 22.04 50.06 -49.01
C GLN A 322 23.20 49.18 -48.51
N GLU A 323 24.44 49.57 -48.75
CA GLU A 323 25.63 48.87 -48.21
C GLU A 323 25.65 48.87 -46.68
N ASN A 324 25.29 49.98 -46.05
CA ASN A 324 25.18 50.06 -44.59
C ASN A 324 24.06 49.14 -44.05
N ILE A 325 22.91 49.07 -44.72
CA ILE A 325 21.83 48.14 -44.39
C ILE A 325 22.32 46.69 -44.49
N ASP A 326 23.02 46.34 -45.57
CA ASP A 326 23.52 44.98 -45.79
C ASP A 326 24.55 44.59 -44.69
N TYR A 327 25.43 45.52 -44.32
CA TYR A 327 26.39 45.36 -43.22
C TYR A 327 25.70 45.15 -41.85
N ILE A 328 24.71 46.00 -41.50
CA ILE A 328 23.95 45.86 -40.26
C ILE A 328 23.15 44.55 -40.25
N ASN A 329 22.55 44.19 -41.38
CA ASN A 329 21.78 42.96 -41.54
C ASN A 329 22.64 41.70 -41.37
N ASP A 330 23.84 41.66 -41.97
CA ASP A 330 24.79 40.55 -41.78
C ASP A 330 25.20 40.39 -40.30
N ARG A 331 25.51 41.50 -39.60
CA ARG A 331 25.78 41.48 -38.16
C ARG A 331 24.58 40.98 -37.36
N TYR A 332 23.37 41.44 -37.68
CA TYR A 332 22.14 41.01 -37.01
C TYR A 332 21.90 39.50 -37.17
N VAL A 333 22.02 38.98 -38.39
CA VAL A 333 21.87 37.54 -38.69
C VAL A 333 22.94 36.71 -37.98
N LYS A 334 24.20 37.16 -37.97
CA LYS A 334 25.30 36.50 -37.24
C LYS A 334 25.07 36.50 -35.73
N ALA A 335 24.59 37.60 -35.15
CA ALA A 335 24.31 37.70 -33.72
C ALA A 335 23.18 36.74 -33.28
N ILE A 336 22.08 36.68 -34.06
CA ILE A 336 20.96 35.76 -33.77
C ILE A 336 21.39 34.31 -33.92
N SER A 337 22.03 33.96 -35.04
CA SER A 337 22.46 32.57 -35.28
C SER A 337 23.48 32.08 -34.23
N ALA A 338 24.41 32.95 -33.80
CA ALA A 338 25.32 32.64 -32.70
C ALA A 338 24.59 32.43 -31.37
N SER A 339 23.61 33.28 -31.06
CA SER A 339 22.78 33.17 -29.86
C SER A 339 21.96 31.87 -29.85
N ASP A 340 21.25 31.55 -30.93
CA ASP A 340 20.46 30.32 -31.05
C ASP A 340 21.31 29.05 -31.01
N SER A 341 22.48 29.08 -31.66
CA SER A 341 23.45 28.00 -31.61
C SER A 341 23.96 27.77 -30.19
N SER A 342 24.28 28.85 -29.47
CA SER A 342 24.74 28.77 -28.07
C SER A 342 23.68 28.18 -27.13
N LEU A 343 22.42 28.61 -27.26
CA LEU A 343 21.31 28.10 -26.47
C LEU A 343 21.03 26.62 -26.78
N SER A 344 21.07 26.25 -28.06
CA SER A 344 20.90 24.86 -28.51
C SER A 344 22.01 23.95 -27.99
N ALA A 345 23.26 24.41 -28.03
CA ALA A 345 24.40 23.70 -27.46
C ALA A 345 24.27 23.53 -25.94
N HIS A 346 23.81 24.57 -25.24
CA HIS A 346 23.58 24.51 -23.79
C HIS A 346 22.46 23.52 -23.43
N LYS A 347 21.35 23.55 -24.19
CA LYS A 347 20.25 22.60 -24.05
C LYS A 347 20.73 21.16 -24.26
N ALA A 348 21.46 20.89 -25.34
CA ALA A 348 21.97 19.56 -25.63
C ALA A 348 22.90 19.03 -24.52
N LYS A 349 23.73 19.92 -23.94
CA LYS A 349 24.59 19.57 -22.79
C LYS A 349 23.76 19.22 -21.56
N LEU A 350 22.78 20.04 -21.20
CA LEU A 350 21.90 19.80 -20.05
C LEU A 350 21.06 18.52 -20.24
N GLU A 351 20.57 18.25 -21.45
CA GLU A 351 19.87 17.01 -21.78
C GLU A 351 20.78 15.79 -21.64
N LYS A 352 22.04 15.87 -22.07
CA LYS A 352 23.02 14.80 -21.87
C LYS A 352 23.28 14.55 -20.39
N GLU A 353 23.44 15.59 -19.58
CA GLU A 353 23.61 15.49 -18.13
C GLU A 353 22.38 14.84 -17.46
N LYS A 354 21.18 15.31 -17.81
CA LYS A 354 19.90 14.74 -17.35
C LYS A 354 19.79 13.25 -17.71
N ASN A 355 20.02 12.91 -18.97
CA ASN A 355 19.90 11.53 -19.46
C ASN A 355 20.93 10.60 -18.80
N THR A 356 22.15 11.10 -18.55
CA THR A 356 23.18 10.34 -17.83
C THR A 356 22.76 10.10 -16.37
N ALA A 357 22.24 11.12 -15.69
CA ALA A 357 21.76 10.99 -14.31
C ALA A 357 20.54 10.05 -14.22
N LEU A 358 19.57 10.18 -15.12
CA LEU A 358 18.43 9.27 -15.22
C LEU A 358 18.86 7.84 -15.55
N GLY A 359 19.87 7.67 -16.40
CA GLY A 359 20.47 6.36 -16.70
C GLY A 359 21.03 5.68 -15.45
N ARG A 360 21.75 6.42 -14.60
CA ARG A 360 22.27 5.92 -13.32
C ARG A 360 21.13 5.54 -12.37
N LEU A 361 20.10 6.37 -12.24
CA LEU A 361 18.92 6.05 -11.41
C LEU A 361 18.16 4.82 -11.93
N ASN A 362 18.06 4.65 -13.25
CA ASN A 362 17.43 3.46 -13.84
C ASN A 362 18.25 2.20 -13.58
N GLN A 363 19.58 2.28 -13.62
CA GLN A 363 20.46 1.17 -13.23
C GLN A 363 20.29 0.81 -11.75
N GLN A 364 20.25 1.80 -10.86
CA GLN A 364 19.99 1.59 -9.43
C GLN A 364 18.60 0.97 -9.17
N LEU A 365 17.57 1.45 -9.86
CA LEU A 365 16.23 0.86 -9.76
C LEU A 365 16.22 -0.59 -10.25
N SER A 366 16.95 -0.89 -11.33
CA SER A 366 17.09 -2.25 -11.83
C SER A 366 17.78 -3.18 -10.82
N SER A 367 18.85 -2.72 -10.15
CA SER A 367 19.51 -3.53 -9.11
C SER A 367 18.62 -3.73 -7.89
N ILE A 368 17.88 -2.70 -7.45
CA ILE A 368 16.89 -2.82 -6.36
C ILE A 368 15.78 -3.80 -6.72
N ASN A 369 15.23 -3.72 -7.94
CA ASN A 369 14.19 -4.63 -8.40
C ASN A 369 14.69 -6.08 -8.49
N LYS A 370 15.94 -6.30 -8.90
CA LYS A 370 16.54 -7.65 -8.91
C LYS A 370 16.71 -8.20 -7.49
N ALA A 371 17.27 -7.42 -6.58
CA ALA A 371 17.42 -7.81 -5.17
C ALA A 371 16.06 -8.12 -4.53
N PHE A 372 15.06 -7.27 -4.79
CA PHE A 372 13.70 -7.50 -4.29
C PHE A 372 13.03 -8.72 -4.93
N ALA A 373 13.31 -9.04 -6.20
CA ALA A 373 12.81 -10.24 -6.84
C ALA A 373 13.35 -11.53 -6.18
N GLU A 374 14.61 -11.52 -5.74
CA GLU A 374 15.21 -12.61 -4.94
C GLU A 374 14.54 -12.68 -3.56
N GLN A 375 14.42 -11.54 -2.87
CA GLN A 375 13.75 -11.45 -1.57
C GLN A 375 12.28 -11.86 -1.63
N LYS A 376 11.59 -11.64 -2.76
CA LYS A 376 10.21 -12.07 -2.99
C LYS A 376 10.06 -13.59 -2.97
N ARG A 377 11.08 -14.35 -3.40
CA ARG A 377 11.08 -15.81 -3.27
C ARG A 377 11.08 -16.20 -1.80
N TYR A 378 12.00 -15.63 -1.02
CA TYR A 378 12.06 -15.82 0.42
C TYR A 378 10.76 -15.42 1.13
N ILE A 379 10.14 -14.28 0.77
CA ILE A 379 8.82 -13.86 1.29
C ILE A 379 7.75 -14.90 0.97
N ASN A 380 7.75 -15.46 -0.23
CA ASN A 380 6.78 -16.49 -0.60
C ASN A 380 7.00 -17.79 0.18
N ASP A 381 8.24 -18.16 0.44
CA ASP A 381 8.59 -19.32 1.26
C ASP A 381 8.13 -19.12 2.71
N LEU A 382 8.38 -17.94 3.30
CA LEU A 382 7.86 -17.58 4.63
C LEU A 382 6.33 -17.61 4.69
N LYS A 383 5.64 -17.13 3.63
CA LYS A 383 4.17 -17.22 3.56
C LYS A 383 3.67 -18.66 3.50
N LYS A 384 4.38 -19.52 2.77
CA LYS A 384 4.05 -20.95 2.69
C LYS A 384 4.27 -21.63 4.04
N GLU A 385 5.38 -21.33 4.71
CA GLU A 385 5.66 -21.79 6.07
C GLU A 385 4.59 -21.32 7.04
N ASN A 386 4.23 -20.02 7.06
CA ASN A 386 3.15 -19.51 7.90
C ASN A 386 1.82 -20.22 7.66
N ASN A 387 1.49 -20.57 6.41
CA ASN A 387 0.28 -21.34 6.13
C ASN A 387 0.34 -22.77 6.70
N GLN A 388 1.51 -23.41 6.67
CA GLN A 388 1.72 -24.72 7.30
C GLN A 388 1.61 -24.61 8.82
N LEU A 389 2.28 -23.63 9.42
CA LEU A 389 2.21 -23.37 10.86
C LEU A 389 0.76 -23.08 11.34
N ARG A 390 -0.02 -22.32 10.56
CA ARG A 390 -1.45 -22.09 10.85
C ARG A 390 -2.30 -23.36 10.73
N PHE A 391 -1.94 -24.27 9.83
CA PHE A 391 -2.56 -25.58 9.75
C PHE A 391 -2.21 -26.44 10.97
N ASP A 392 -0.95 -26.46 11.37
CA ASP A 392 -0.48 -27.20 12.55
C ASP A 392 -1.16 -26.70 13.84
N ILE A 393 -1.31 -25.37 14.01
CA ILE A 393 -2.10 -24.79 15.11
C ILE A 393 -3.52 -25.38 15.11
N ARG A 394 -4.20 -25.41 13.96
CA ARG A 394 -5.58 -25.92 13.88
C ARG A 394 -5.66 -27.40 14.24
N VAL A 395 -4.67 -28.21 13.84
CA VAL A 395 -4.59 -29.63 14.21
C VAL A 395 -4.44 -29.76 15.72
N VAL A 396 -3.46 -29.07 16.32
CA VAL A 396 -3.21 -29.12 17.77
C VAL A 396 -4.42 -28.59 18.56
N GLU A 397 -5.07 -27.52 18.10
CA GLU A 397 -6.29 -26.99 18.71
C GLU A 397 -7.45 -27.99 18.66
N SER A 398 -7.63 -28.66 17.52
CA SER A 398 -8.66 -29.68 17.36
C SER A 398 -8.38 -30.87 18.30
N GLU A 399 -7.15 -31.38 18.30
CA GLU A 399 -6.72 -32.48 19.19
C GLU A 399 -6.91 -32.10 20.67
N THR A 400 -6.48 -30.89 21.06
CA THR A 400 -6.62 -30.40 22.44
C THR A 400 -8.08 -30.22 22.83
N ASN A 401 -8.93 -29.74 21.92
CA ASN A 401 -10.36 -29.64 22.16
C ASN A 401 -11.01 -31.02 22.33
N THR A 402 -10.61 -32.02 21.53
CA THR A 402 -11.11 -33.39 21.72
C THR A 402 -10.63 -34.01 23.03
N LEU A 403 -9.38 -33.77 23.42
CA LEU A 403 -8.82 -34.23 24.69
C LEU A 403 -9.55 -33.58 25.88
N ALA A 404 -9.79 -32.28 25.83
CA ALA A 404 -10.56 -31.55 26.84
C ALA A 404 -12.00 -32.10 26.91
N LEU A 405 -12.73 -32.16 25.80
CA LEU A 405 -14.13 -32.61 25.79
C LEU A 405 -14.31 -34.11 26.04
N SER A 406 -13.26 -34.92 25.95
CA SER A 406 -13.30 -36.31 26.44
C SER A 406 -13.44 -36.39 27.96
N ASN A 407 -13.01 -35.34 28.67
CA ASN A 407 -13.09 -35.24 30.12
C ASN A 407 -14.48 -34.74 30.56
N GLN A 408 -15.09 -35.44 31.53
CA GLN A 408 -16.41 -35.13 32.06
C GLN A 408 -16.48 -33.76 32.73
N ILE A 409 -15.41 -33.31 33.39
CA ILE A 409 -15.35 -32.00 34.05
C ILE A 409 -15.38 -30.88 33.03
N TYR A 410 -14.58 -31.00 31.98
CA TYR A 410 -14.57 -30.05 30.87
C TYR A 410 -15.92 -29.98 30.16
N ARG A 411 -16.58 -31.12 29.92
CA ARG A 411 -17.94 -31.16 29.37
C ARG A 411 -18.97 -30.50 30.29
N MET A 412 -18.90 -30.77 31.60
CA MET A 412 -19.85 -30.20 32.54
C MET A 412 -19.63 -28.69 32.69
N ALA A 413 -18.37 -28.24 32.73
CA ALA A 413 -18.02 -26.82 32.71
C ALA A 413 -18.46 -26.14 31.40
N SER A 414 -18.33 -26.83 30.25
CA SER A 414 -18.78 -26.30 28.97
C SER A 414 -20.30 -26.12 28.91
N TYR A 415 -21.08 -27.01 29.55
CA TYR A 415 -22.53 -26.83 29.70
C TYR A 415 -22.90 -25.67 30.63
N VAL A 416 -22.15 -25.47 31.72
CA VAL A 416 -22.38 -24.37 32.67
C VAL A 416 -22.08 -23.01 32.03
N ASP A 417 -20.98 -22.91 31.29
CA ASP A 417 -20.58 -21.68 30.60
C ASP A 417 -21.28 -21.50 29.23
N ASN A 418 -22.03 -22.51 28.75
CA ASN A 418 -22.69 -22.55 27.44
C ASN A 418 -21.73 -22.32 26.25
N VAL A 419 -20.59 -22.99 26.30
CA VAL A 419 -19.52 -22.92 25.29
C VAL A 419 -19.21 -24.29 24.70
N THR A 420 -18.71 -24.33 23.48
CA THR A 420 -18.35 -25.58 22.79
C THR A 420 -16.84 -25.79 22.68
N HIS A 421 -16.05 -24.76 22.95
CA HIS A 421 -14.59 -24.79 22.81
C HIS A 421 -13.90 -24.68 24.16
N TYR A 422 -12.88 -25.50 24.39
CA TYR A 422 -12.24 -25.61 25.71
C TYR A 422 -11.59 -24.29 26.19
N LYS A 423 -11.06 -23.47 25.27
CA LYS A 423 -10.43 -22.17 25.61
C LYS A 423 -11.42 -21.13 26.15
N GLU A 424 -12.70 -21.28 25.85
CA GLU A 424 -13.74 -20.32 26.26
C GLU A 424 -14.30 -20.63 27.66
N ILE A 425 -13.97 -21.80 28.21
CA ILE A 425 -14.39 -22.21 29.55
C ILE A 425 -13.65 -21.37 30.58
N LYS A 426 -14.38 -20.76 31.52
CA LYS A 426 -13.78 -19.97 32.59
C LYS A 426 -13.03 -20.91 33.54
N LYS A 427 -11.80 -20.54 33.89
CA LYS A 427 -10.97 -21.29 34.84
C LYS A 427 -11.68 -21.48 36.19
N ASP A 428 -12.45 -20.50 36.64
CA ASP A 428 -13.21 -20.58 37.89
C ASP A 428 -14.38 -21.57 37.81
N THR A 429 -15.09 -21.61 36.68
CA THR A 429 -16.15 -22.62 36.45
C THR A 429 -15.55 -24.01 36.42
N LEU A 430 -14.41 -24.17 35.73
CA LEU A 430 -13.72 -25.44 35.60
C LEU A 430 -13.28 -26.00 36.97
N THR A 431 -12.70 -25.16 37.83
CA THR A 431 -12.28 -25.57 39.18
C THR A 431 -13.46 -25.87 40.08
N LEU A 432 -14.53 -25.07 40.02
CA LEU A 432 -15.75 -25.29 40.81
C LEU A 432 -16.44 -26.60 40.42
N VAL A 433 -16.62 -26.84 39.12
CA VAL A 433 -17.22 -28.08 38.60
C VAL A 433 -16.35 -29.27 38.97
N GLY A 434 -15.03 -29.15 38.83
CA GLY A 434 -14.09 -30.18 39.27
C GLY A 434 -14.23 -30.51 40.76
N LEU A 435 -14.27 -29.51 41.63
CA LEU A 435 -14.41 -29.68 43.07
C LEU A 435 -15.75 -30.34 43.45
N ILE A 436 -16.85 -29.91 42.84
CA ILE A 436 -18.18 -30.49 43.12
C ILE A 436 -18.24 -31.94 42.63
N TRP A 437 -17.77 -32.20 41.40
CA TRP A 437 -17.76 -33.54 40.81
C TRP A 437 -16.91 -34.51 41.63
N PHE A 438 -15.65 -34.15 41.87
CA PHE A 438 -14.72 -34.99 42.64
C PHE A 438 -15.10 -35.10 44.11
N GLY A 439 -15.58 -34.03 44.73
CA GLY A 439 -16.09 -34.05 46.10
C GLY A 439 -17.27 -35.01 46.25
N SER A 440 -18.21 -35.02 45.30
CA SER A 440 -19.34 -35.94 45.34
C SER A 440 -18.92 -37.41 45.25
N LEU A 441 -17.98 -37.74 44.35
CA LEU A 441 -17.45 -39.09 44.19
C LEU A 441 -16.63 -39.53 45.41
N ALA A 442 -15.77 -38.65 45.93
CA ALA A 442 -14.96 -38.91 47.12
C ALA A 442 -15.83 -39.14 48.36
N PHE A 443 -16.93 -38.39 48.50
CA PHE A 443 -17.87 -38.53 49.62
C PHE A 443 -18.63 -39.86 49.57
N ILE A 444 -19.08 -40.28 48.39
CA ILE A 444 -19.74 -41.57 48.21
C ILE A 444 -18.75 -42.71 48.51
N GLY A 445 -17.52 -42.62 47.99
CA GLY A 445 -16.48 -43.62 48.21
C GLY A 445 -16.09 -43.76 49.68
N SER A 446 -15.97 -42.66 50.42
CA SER A 446 -15.55 -42.69 51.82
C SER A 446 -16.60 -43.31 52.76
N ILE A 447 -17.89 -43.19 52.44
CA ILE A 447 -18.98 -43.62 53.33
C ILE A 447 -19.53 -45.01 52.97
N THR A 448 -19.57 -45.39 51.70
CA THR A 448 -20.37 -46.54 51.23
C THR A 448 -19.97 -47.87 51.89
N GLY A 449 -18.67 -48.21 51.92
CA GLY A 449 -18.22 -49.48 52.53
C GLY A 449 -18.42 -49.54 54.04
N ILE A 450 -18.25 -48.40 54.73
CA ILE A 450 -18.50 -48.26 56.16
C ILE A 450 -19.99 -48.40 56.45
N ALA A 451 -20.84 -47.69 55.72
CA ALA A 451 -22.30 -47.72 55.88
C ALA A 451 -22.85 -49.14 55.68
N LEU A 452 -22.44 -49.84 54.62
CA LEU A 452 -22.87 -51.22 54.35
C LEU A 452 -22.41 -52.19 55.45
N THR A 453 -21.18 -52.03 55.94
CA THR A 453 -20.63 -52.85 57.03
C THR A 453 -21.39 -52.60 58.34
N LEU A 454 -21.65 -51.34 58.67
CA LEU A 454 -22.43 -50.92 59.84
C LEU A 454 -23.85 -51.46 59.80
N SER A 455 -24.56 -51.30 58.68
CA SER A 455 -25.91 -51.85 58.49
C SER A 455 -25.91 -53.38 58.64
N GLY A 456 -24.91 -54.06 58.09
CA GLY A 456 -24.73 -55.50 58.26
C GLY A 456 -24.51 -55.91 59.72
N LEU A 457 -23.66 -55.20 60.45
CA LEU A 457 -23.39 -55.47 61.87
C LEU A 457 -24.60 -55.14 62.77
N HIS A 458 -25.35 -54.08 62.45
CA HIS A 458 -26.55 -53.72 63.16
C HIS A 458 -27.65 -54.78 63.01
N LEU A 459 -27.89 -55.27 61.79
CA LEU A 459 -28.83 -56.37 61.54
C LEU A 459 -28.43 -57.66 62.27
N ASN A 460 -27.12 -57.96 62.33
CA ASN A 460 -26.58 -59.10 63.09
C ASN A 460 -26.92 -58.98 64.60
N ARG A 461 -26.68 -57.80 65.17
CA ARG A 461 -26.98 -57.52 66.58
C ARG A 461 -28.49 -57.57 66.87
N LEU A 462 -29.33 -57.07 65.96
CA LEU A 462 -30.78 -57.17 66.08
C LEU A 462 -31.26 -58.63 66.06
N ALA A 463 -30.69 -59.47 65.18
CA ALA A 463 -31.00 -60.89 65.13
C ALA A 463 -30.63 -61.59 66.44
N GLY A 464 -29.42 -61.35 66.96
CA GLY A 464 -28.98 -61.90 68.25
C GLY A 464 -29.83 -61.46 69.43
N ARG A 465 -30.25 -60.18 69.49
CA ARG A 465 -31.18 -59.71 70.54
C ARG A 465 -32.56 -60.37 70.46
N LYS A 466 -33.08 -60.61 69.25
CA LYS A 466 -34.35 -61.32 69.06
C LYS A 466 -34.23 -62.79 69.47
N GLU A 467 -33.09 -63.42 69.21
CA GLU A 467 -32.78 -64.79 69.63
C GLU A 467 -32.65 -64.91 71.15
N GLU A 468 -31.92 -64.00 71.81
CA GLU A 468 -31.83 -63.94 73.28
C GLU A 468 -33.19 -63.68 73.94
N ALA A 469 -34.01 -62.79 73.36
CA ALA A 469 -35.35 -62.51 73.86
C ALA A 469 -36.27 -63.75 73.72
N LYS A 470 -36.18 -64.48 72.59
CA LYS A 470 -36.86 -65.76 72.39
C LYS A 470 -36.41 -66.80 73.42
N ALA A 471 -35.10 -66.94 73.64
CA ALA A 471 -34.55 -67.87 74.62
C ALA A 471 -35.02 -67.57 76.06
N LYS A 472 -35.02 -66.29 76.46
CA LYS A 472 -35.54 -65.86 77.77
C LYS A 472 -37.05 -66.11 77.91
N ALA A 473 -37.83 -65.87 76.86
CA ALA A 473 -39.26 -66.14 76.87
C ALA A 473 -39.60 -67.64 76.93
N LEU A 474 -38.74 -68.50 76.38
CA LEU A 474 -38.86 -69.96 76.51
C LEU A 474 -38.53 -70.42 77.93
N LEU A 475 -37.45 -69.91 78.53
CA LEU A 475 -37.05 -70.23 79.91
C LEU A 475 -38.05 -69.73 80.97
N ALA A 476 -38.69 -68.58 80.75
CA ALA A 476 -39.71 -68.05 81.66
C ALA A 476 -41.05 -68.82 81.63
N ASN A 477 -41.28 -69.65 80.62
CA ASN A 477 -42.47 -70.47 80.46
C ASN A 477 -42.26 -71.94 80.87
N GLU A 478 -41.09 -72.30 81.40
CA GLU A 478 -40.89 -73.60 82.06
C GLU A 478 -41.53 -73.56 83.46
N PRO A 479 -42.56 -74.39 83.75
CA PRO A 479 -43.13 -74.44 85.08
C PRO A 479 -42.09 -75.00 86.06
N THR A 480 -41.84 -74.28 87.16
CA THR A 480 -41.08 -74.76 88.31
C THR A 480 -41.77 -75.98 88.92
N SER A 481 -41.45 -77.17 88.43
CA SER A 481 -41.78 -78.45 89.07
C SER A 481 -40.55 -78.95 89.83
N ALA A 482 -40.32 -78.41 91.02
CA ALA A 482 -39.46 -79.01 92.03
C ALA A 482 -39.79 -78.41 93.40
N THR A 483 -40.85 -78.94 94.03
CA THR A 483 -40.91 -79.11 95.49
C THR A 483 -40.59 -80.55 95.80
#